data_AF-A0A4Y7TEP1-F1
#
_entry.id   AF-A0A4Y7TEP1-F1
#
_cell.length_a   1.000
_cell.length_b   1.000
_cell.length_c   1.000
_cell.angle_alpha   90.00
_cell.angle_beta   90.00
_cell.angle_gamma   90.00
#
_symmetry.space_group_name_H-M   'P 1'
#
loop_
_entity.id
_entity.type
_entity.pdbx_description
1 polymer ?
#
loop_
_entity_poly.entity_id
_entity_poly.type
_entity_poly.pdbx_seq_one_letter_code
_entity_poly.pdbx_strand_id
1 'polypeptide(L)'
;MEEALQTPEVVGLISDSIITANDKLAFALTQKAFLEPALDSLWSSLTSFRSLLACLPSDLYETQTQSSPYDSERGFTVVSFLRTLNRADLKRYRTYYAPRIREFKPKLSTIFSMKAMKALRQATRKPGALSPCIKKLSWFPRDDLEDHLGLPHAVKLMSFADLFLAPATIWSIAFEMFPSTRPVHRFSHCPAVEY
;
A
#
# COMPACT_ATOMS: atom_id res chain seq x y z
N MET A 1 3.24 40.44 7.16
CA MET A 1 1.78 40.43 7.02
C MET A 1 1.38 38.98 7.08
N GLU A 2 0.87 38.53 8.22
CA GLU A 2 0.37 37.17 8.39
C GLU A 2 -0.94 37.08 7.60
N GLU A 3 -0.91 36.35 6.49
CA GLU A 3 -2.12 36.03 5.73
C GLU A 3 -3.03 35.19 6.64
N ALA A 4 -4.19 35.74 7.00
CA ALA A 4 -5.20 35.01 7.74
C ALA A 4 -5.59 33.75 6.97
N LEU A 5 -5.62 32.59 7.64
CA LEU A 5 -5.96 31.29 7.05
C LEU A 5 -7.25 31.40 6.24
N GLN A 6 -7.20 31.00 4.97
CA GLN A 6 -8.38 30.95 4.12
C GLN A 6 -9.33 29.86 4.62
N THR A 7 -10.64 30.05 4.45
CA THR A 7 -11.67 29.06 4.82
C THR A 7 -11.34 27.61 4.41
N PRO A 8 -10.83 27.30 3.20
CA PRO A 8 -10.44 25.93 2.85
C PRO A 8 -9.27 25.37 3.67
N GLU A 9 -8.33 26.20 4.11
CA GLU A 9 -7.17 25.79 4.91
C GLU A 9 -7.62 25.41 6.33
N VAL A 10 -8.51 26.22 6.92
CA VAL A 10 -9.12 25.91 8.23
C VAL A 10 -9.90 24.60 8.18
N VAL A 11 -10.67 24.36 7.11
CA VAL A 11 -11.40 23.09 6.92
C VAL A 11 -10.43 21.91 6.76
N GLY A 12 -9.31 22.11 6.05
CA GLY A 12 -8.24 21.12 5.95
C GLY A 12 -7.67 20.74 7.31
N LEU A 13 -7.33 21.75 8.14
CA LEU A 13 -6.81 21.53 9.49
C LEU A 13 -7.82 20.82 10.40
N ILE A 14 -9.10 21.17 10.31
CA ILE A 14 -10.17 20.47 11.03
C ILE A 14 -10.24 19.01 10.57
N SER A 15 -10.24 18.75 9.26
CA SER A 15 -10.26 17.40 8.73
C SER A 15 -9.05 16.57 9.16
N ASP A 16 -7.88 17.18 9.26
CA ASP A 16 -6.65 16.53 9.71
C ASP A 16 -6.66 16.24 11.22
N SER A 17 -7.38 17.04 12.00
CA SER A 17 -7.59 16.79 13.43
C SER A 17 -8.52 15.61 13.73
N ILE A 18 -9.36 15.20 12.78
CA ILE A 18 -10.24 14.04 12.93
C ILE A 18 -9.41 12.75 12.88
N ILE A 19 -9.49 11.93 13.92
CA ILE A 19 -8.63 10.74 14.04
C ILE A 19 -9.20 9.54 13.26
N THR A 20 -10.52 9.31 13.30
CA THR A 20 -11.10 8.09 12.72
C THR A 20 -11.52 8.27 11.26
N ALA A 21 -11.33 7.22 10.45
CA ALA A 21 -11.75 7.22 9.05
C ALA A 21 -13.26 7.36 8.87
N ASN A 22 -14.05 6.80 9.80
CA ASN A 22 -15.50 6.89 9.79
C ASN A 22 -15.97 8.32 10.03
N ASP A 23 -15.35 9.02 10.98
CA ASP A 23 -15.68 10.41 11.26
C ASP A 23 -15.24 11.33 10.11
N LYS A 24 -14.10 11.05 9.46
CA LYS A 24 -13.70 11.77 8.24
C LYS A 24 -14.70 11.57 7.11
N LEU A 25 -15.22 10.36 6.94
CA LEU A 25 -16.27 10.08 5.96
C LEU A 25 -17.56 10.81 6.31
N ALA A 26 -18.01 10.76 7.57
CA ALA A 26 -19.18 11.50 8.02
C ALA A 26 -19.01 13.01 7.77
N PHE A 27 -17.84 13.56 8.09
CA PHE A 27 -17.49 14.95 7.81
C PHE A 27 -17.58 15.27 6.31
N ALA A 28 -17.02 14.40 5.45
CA ALA A 28 -17.11 14.54 3.99
C ALA A 28 -18.55 14.55 3.46
N LEU A 29 -19.45 13.78 4.09
CA LEU A 29 -20.84 13.60 3.68
C LEU A 29 -21.77 14.70 4.20
N THR A 30 -21.36 15.48 5.20
CA THR A 30 -22.21 16.55 5.76
C THR A 30 -22.40 17.71 4.79
N GLN A 31 -21.34 18.15 4.10
CA GLN A 31 -21.42 19.23 3.12
C GLN A 31 -20.38 19.08 2.00
N LYS A 32 -20.75 19.48 0.78
CA LYS A 32 -19.87 19.43 -0.41
C LYS A 32 -18.53 20.17 -0.22
N ALA A 33 -18.51 21.24 0.58
CA ALA A 33 -17.27 21.99 0.86
C ALA A 33 -16.24 21.17 1.65
N PHE A 34 -16.68 20.16 2.41
CA PHE A 34 -15.82 19.32 3.25
C PHE A 34 -15.37 18.06 2.54
N LEU A 35 -16.02 17.70 1.43
CA LEU A 35 -15.72 16.49 0.67
C LEU A 35 -14.24 16.43 0.22
N GLU A 36 -13.76 17.49 -0.41
CA GLU A 36 -12.41 17.53 -0.98
C GLU A 36 -11.31 17.50 0.11
N PRO A 37 -11.39 18.33 1.18
CA PRO A 37 -10.45 18.23 2.30
C PRO A 37 -10.49 16.90 3.05
N ALA A 38 -11.70 16.36 3.28
CA ALA A 38 -11.86 15.08 3.96
C ALA A 38 -11.28 13.91 3.16
N LEU A 39 -11.50 13.90 1.84
CA LEU A 39 -10.90 12.91 0.96
C LEU A 39 -9.37 13.05 0.89
N ASP A 40 -8.84 14.29 0.87
CA ASP A 40 -7.39 14.49 0.91
C ASP A 40 -6.79 13.91 2.19
N SER A 41 -7.39 14.23 3.34
CA SER A 41 -6.96 13.73 4.64
C SER A 41 -7.10 12.20 4.78
N LEU A 42 -8.19 11.62 4.26
CA LEU A 42 -8.44 10.17 4.31
C LEU A 42 -7.47 9.37 3.43
N TRP A 43 -7.11 9.90 2.27
CA TRP A 43 -6.24 9.23 1.30
C TRP A 43 -4.76 9.62 1.42
N SER A 44 -4.44 10.62 2.24
CA SER A 44 -3.08 11.11 2.44
C SER A 44 -2.13 10.02 2.95
N SER A 45 -2.57 9.18 3.91
CA SER A 45 -1.77 8.09 4.47
C SER A 45 -2.49 6.75 4.34
N LEU A 46 -1.88 5.83 3.58
CA LEU A 46 -2.43 4.50 3.34
C LEU A 46 -1.56 3.42 4.01
N THR A 47 -2.21 2.45 4.64
CA THR A 47 -1.52 1.33 5.32
C THR A 47 -1.81 -0.04 4.70
N SER A 48 -2.59 -0.09 3.61
CA SER A 48 -2.91 -1.34 2.93
C SER A 48 -3.30 -1.12 1.47
N PHE A 49 -3.28 -2.19 0.69
CA PHE A 49 -3.78 -2.18 -0.68
C PHE A 49 -5.30 -2.18 -0.79
N ARG A 50 -6.04 -2.30 0.33
CA ARG A 50 -7.51 -2.36 0.32
C ARG A 50 -8.14 -1.12 -0.32
N SER A 51 -7.55 0.05 -0.12
CA SER A 51 -8.04 1.29 -0.75
C SER A 51 -7.91 1.24 -2.27
N LEU A 52 -6.86 0.64 -2.80
CA LEU A 52 -6.73 0.39 -4.24
C LEU A 52 -7.81 -0.60 -4.72
N LEU A 53 -8.00 -1.72 -4.00
CA LEU A 53 -9.02 -2.73 -4.34
C LEU A 53 -10.44 -2.16 -4.36
N ALA A 54 -10.78 -1.29 -3.41
CA ALA A 54 -12.08 -0.64 -3.33
C ALA A 54 -12.40 0.24 -4.56
N CYS A 55 -11.38 0.60 -5.35
CA CYS A 55 -11.55 1.37 -6.59
C CYS A 55 -11.58 0.49 -7.85
N LEU A 56 -11.29 -0.81 -7.73
CA LEU A 56 -11.29 -1.74 -8.85
C LEU A 56 -12.70 -2.32 -9.07
N PRO A 57 -13.03 -2.72 -10.31
CA PRO A 57 -14.25 -3.48 -10.58
C PRO A 57 -14.28 -4.80 -9.78
N SER A 58 -15.44 -5.17 -9.23
CA SER A 58 -15.58 -6.37 -8.40
C SER A 58 -15.42 -7.68 -9.17
N ASP A 59 -15.61 -7.66 -10.50
CA ASP A 59 -15.38 -8.80 -11.40
C ASP A 59 -13.91 -9.01 -11.75
N LEU A 60 -13.04 -8.05 -11.43
CA LEU A 60 -11.65 -8.06 -11.88
C LEU A 60 -10.76 -8.95 -11.02
N TYR A 61 -11.08 -9.13 -9.73
CA TYR A 61 -10.19 -9.76 -8.78
C TYR A 61 -10.88 -10.77 -7.88
N GLU A 62 -10.09 -11.72 -7.41
CA GLU A 62 -10.44 -12.65 -6.35
C GLU A 62 -9.46 -12.49 -5.18
N THR A 63 -9.92 -12.83 -3.99
CA THR A 63 -9.14 -12.79 -2.75
C THR A 63 -9.07 -14.18 -2.15
N GLN A 64 -7.86 -14.65 -1.89
CA GLN A 64 -7.62 -15.92 -1.21
C GLN A 64 -6.88 -15.66 0.09
N THR A 65 -7.42 -16.14 1.21
CA THR A 65 -6.74 -16.08 2.50
C THR A 65 -5.74 -17.22 2.57
N GLN A 66 -4.48 -16.89 2.81
CA GLN A 66 -3.43 -17.87 3.06
C GLN A 66 -3.05 -17.81 4.54
N SER A 67 -2.91 -18.96 5.17
CA SER A 67 -2.37 -19.07 6.52
C SER A 67 -0.87 -18.77 6.49
N SER A 68 -0.37 -18.02 7.47
CA SER A 68 1.07 -17.91 7.65
C SER A 68 1.62 -19.28 8.08
N PRO A 69 2.73 -19.75 7.48
CA PRO A 69 3.38 -20.99 7.91
C PRO A 69 3.91 -20.93 9.35
N TYR A 70 4.06 -19.72 9.91
CA TYR A 70 4.60 -19.49 11.26
C TYR A 70 3.53 -19.07 12.27
N ASP A 71 2.34 -18.65 11.82
CA ASP A 71 1.26 -18.18 12.68
C ASP A 71 -0.09 -18.60 12.08
N SER A 72 -0.66 -19.68 12.61
CA SER A 72 -1.97 -20.20 12.18
C SER A 72 -3.12 -19.24 12.46
N GLU A 73 -2.95 -18.27 13.36
CA GLU A 73 -3.95 -17.26 13.69
C GLU A 73 -3.86 -16.02 12.79
N ARG A 74 -2.70 -15.77 12.16
CA ARG A 74 -2.48 -14.67 11.22
C ARG A 74 -2.41 -15.15 9.78
N GLY A 75 -3.54 -15.07 9.10
CA GLY A 75 -3.59 -15.16 7.64
C GLY A 75 -3.26 -13.84 6.94
N PHE A 76 -2.78 -13.94 5.70
CA PHE A 76 -2.70 -12.80 4.78
C PHE A 76 -3.60 -13.04 3.56
N THR A 77 -4.15 -11.96 3.01
CA THR A 77 -4.99 -12.05 1.80
C THR A 77 -4.14 -11.85 0.55
N VAL A 78 -4.14 -12.83 -0.34
CA VAL A 78 -3.55 -12.72 -1.68
C VAL A 78 -4.63 -12.34 -2.68
N VAL A 79 -4.36 -11.29 -3.45
CA VAL A 79 -5.26 -10.80 -4.52
C VAL A 79 -4.73 -11.22 -5.88
N SER A 80 -5.57 -11.88 -6.66
CA SER A 80 -5.29 -12.27 -8.05
C SER A 80 -6.31 -11.66 -8.99
N PHE A 81 -5.88 -11.32 -10.22
CA PHE A 81 -6.80 -10.83 -11.25
C PHE A 81 -7.36 -11.98 -12.08
N LEU A 82 -8.68 -11.99 -12.24
CA LEU A 82 -9.43 -12.98 -13.02
C LEU A 82 -9.35 -12.71 -14.53
N ARG A 83 -9.18 -11.44 -14.90
CA ARG A 83 -9.02 -10.99 -16.29
C ARG A 83 -7.85 -10.02 -16.43
N THR A 84 -7.49 -9.71 -17.66
CA THR A 84 -6.46 -8.70 -17.95
C THR A 84 -6.88 -7.33 -17.40
N LEU A 85 -5.98 -6.71 -16.66
CA LEU A 85 -6.16 -5.37 -16.10
C LEU A 85 -6.03 -4.33 -17.22
N ASN A 86 -7.10 -3.57 -17.44
CA ASN A 86 -7.13 -2.50 -18.43
C ASN A 86 -6.92 -1.13 -17.79
N ARG A 87 -6.48 -0.15 -18.60
CA ARG A 87 -6.31 1.24 -18.13
C ARG A 87 -7.62 1.86 -17.62
N ALA A 88 -8.76 1.44 -18.18
CA ALA A 88 -10.08 1.88 -17.77
C ALA A 88 -10.40 1.45 -16.32
N ASP A 89 -10.00 0.23 -15.94
CA ASP A 89 -10.21 -0.31 -14.58
C ASP A 89 -9.48 0.55 -13.53
N LEU A 90 -8.33 1.13 -13.89
CA LEU A 90 -7.55 2.02 -13.02
C LEU A 90 -7.94 3.49 -13.14
N LYS A 91 -8.86 3.88 -14.03
CA LYS A 91 -9.13 5.30 -14.33
C LYS A 91 -9.61 6.07 -13.11
N ARG A 92 -10.56 5.50 -12.36
CA ARG A 92 -11.13 6.14 -11.17
C ARG A 92 -10.06 6.37 -10.09
N TYR A 93 -9.32 5.30 -9.75
CA TYR A 93 -8.19 5.37 -8.82
C TYR A 93 -7.14 6.40 -9.27
N ARG A 94 -6.74 6.28 -10.54
CA ARG A 94 -5.85 7.16 -11.32
C ARG A 94 -6.09 8.64 -11.06
N THR A 95 -7.35 9.01 -11.26
CA THR A 95 -7.78 10.40 -11.44
C THR A 95 -8.11 11.07 -10.12
N TYR A 96 -8.78 10.36 -9.20
CA TYR A 96 -9.37 10.97 -8.02
C TYR A 96 -8.61 10.71 -6.72
N TYR A 97 -7.95 9.55 -6.61
CA TYR A 97 -7.42 9.07 -5.32
C TYR A 97 -5.90 9.03 -5.28
N ALA A 98 -5.26 8.50 -6.34
CA ALA A 98 -3.81 8.40 -6.40
C ALA A 98 -3.07 9.74 -6.15
N PRO A 99 -3.52 10.90 -6.68
CA PRO A 99 -2.86 12.18 -6.45
C PRO A 99 -2.90 12.68 -5.00
N ARG A 100 -3.73 12.09 -4.13
CA ARG A 100 -3.86 12.47 -2.71
C ARG A 100 -2.89 11.74 -1.81
N ILE A 101 -2.37 10.60 -2.25
CA ILE A 101 -1.49 9.76 -1.44
C ILE A 101 -0.16 10.50 -1.23
N ARG A 102 0.19 10.73 0.04
CA ARG A 102 1.44 11.35 0.52
C ARG A 102 2.32 10.33 1.24
N GLU A 103 1.71 9.37 1.91
CA GLU A 103 2.37 8.33 2.67
C GLU A 103 1.77 6.96 2.36
N PHE A 104 2.64 5.98 2.13
CA PHE A 104 2.21 4.60 1.96
C PHE A 104 3.10 3.66 2.77
N LYS A 105 2.46 2.92 3.69
CA LYS A 105 3.09 1.93 4.58
C LYS A 105 2.28 0.62 4.54
N PRO A 106 2.32 -0.16 3.45
CA PRO A 106 1.52 -1.36 3.32
C PRO A 106 1.87 -2.39 4.41
N LYS A 107 0.86 -2.87 5.11
CA LYS A 107 0.95 -4.03 6.01
C LYS A 107 0.74 -5.32 5.24
N LEU A 108 1.34 -6.42 5.70
CA LEU A 108 1.24 -7.75 5.06
C LEU A 108 -0.15 -8.40 5.15
N SER A 109 -1.17 -7.69 5.66
CA SER A 109 -2.53 -8.23 5.72
C SER A 109 -3.17 -8.44 4.35
N THR A 110 -2.73 -7.71 3.32
CA THR A 110 -3.25 -7.86 1.95
C THR A 110 -2.15 -7.57 0.95
N ILE A 111 -1.86 -8.53 0.07
CA ILE A 111 -0.84 -8.42 -0.97
C ILE A 111 -1.41 -8.86 -2.33
N PHE A 112 -0.89 -8.31 -3.41
CA PHE A 112 -1.21 -8.82 -4.75
C PHE A 112 -0.29 -9.98 -5.10
N SER A 113 -0.83 -10.97 -5.80
CA SER A 113 -0.03 -12.03 -6.39
C SER A 113 0.99 -11.46 -7.37
N MET A 114 2.07 -12.20 -7.59
CA MET A 114 3.14 -11.79 -8.51
C MET A 114 2.62 -11.49 -9.93
N LYS A 115 1.61 -12.24 -10.39
CA LYS A 115 0.96 -12.01 -11.68
C LYS A 115 0.16 -10.69 -11.66
N ALA A 116 -0.57 -10.42 -10.58
CA ALA A 116 -1.32 -9.18 -10.42
C ALA A 116 -0.40 -7.95 -10.32
N MET A 117 0.73 -8.04 -9.61
CA MET A 117 1.72 -6.96 -9.54
C MET A 117 2.32 -6.63 -10.92
N LYS A 118 2.64 -7.66 -11.72
CA LYS A 118 3.09 -7.47 -13.11
C LYS A 118 2.01 -6.81 -13.97
N ALA A 119 0.75 -7.24 -13.84
CA ALA A 119 -0.36 -6.64 -14.56
C ALA A 119 -0.56 -5.16 -14.19
N LEU A 120 -0.45 -4.81 -12.90
CA LEU A 120 -0.45 -3.41 -12.44
C LEU A 120 0.65 -2.60 -13.12
N ARG A 121 1.89 -3.09 -13.12
CA ARG A 121 3.02 -2.42 -13.79
C ARG A 121 2.80 -2.23 -15.28
N GLN A 122 2.24 -3.23 -15.95
CA GLN A 122 1.95 -3.16 -17.38
C GLN A 122 0.80 -2.19 -17.70
N ALA A 123 -0.20 -2.10 -16.82
CA ALA A 123 -1.34 -1.20 -17.00
C ALA A 123 -0.96 0.27 -16.73
N THR A 124 -0.10 0.52 -15.74
CA THR A 124 0.31 1.87 -15.34
C THR A 124 1.35 2.48 -16.30
N ARG A 125 2.31 1.68 -16.77
CA ARG A 125 3.41 2.04 -17.70
C ARG A 125 4.30 3.21 -17.27
N LYS A 126 4.13 3.73 -16.06
CA LYS A 126 4.91 4.84 -15.52
C LYS A 126 5.23 4.56 -14.04
N PRO A 127 6.48 4.77 -13.60
CA PRO A 127 6.82 4.69 -12.19
C PRO A 127 6.03 5.75 -11.41
N GLY A 128 5.64 5.41 -10.17
CA GLY A 128 4.85 6.28 -9.30
C GLY A 128 3.41 6.52 -9.74
N ALA A 129 2.92 5.85 -10.78
CA ALA A 129 1.58 6.08 -11.30
C ALA A 129 0.45 5.79 -10.30
N LEU A 130 0.71 4.98 -9.26
CA LEU A 130 -0.28 4.68 -8.22
C LEU A 130 -0.25 5.68 -7.06
N SER A 131 0.79 6.51 -6.95
CA SER A 131 0.90 7.54 -5.93
C SER A 131 1.85 8.66 -6.41
N PRO A 132 1.44 9.46 -7.42
CA PRO A 132 2.32 10.41 -8.09
C PRO A 132 2.89 11.50 -7.18
N CYS A 133 2.19 11.78 -6.08
CA CYS A 133 2.53 12.82 -5.13
C CYS A 133 3.00 12.26 -3.77
N ILE A 134 3.51 11.02 -3.77
CA ILE A 134 4.04 10.39 -2.56
C ILE A 134 5.25 11.17 -2.03
N LYS A 135 5.30 11.33 -0.70
CA LYS A 135 6.40 11.97 0.04
C LYS A 135 7.16 10.95 0.89
N LYS A 136 6.46 9.94 1.40
CA LYS A 136 7.01 8.88 2.26
C LYS A 136 6.54 7.52 1.78
N LEU A 137 7.47 6.62 1.52
CA LEU A 137 7.19 5.20 1.26
C LEU A 137 7.94 4.37 2.28
N SER A 138 7.20 3.64 3.11
CA SER A 138 7.72 2.62 4.01
C SER A 138 7.28 1.27 3.47
N TRP A 139 8.09 0.71 2.58
CA TRP A 139 7.78 -0.61 2.01
C TRP A 139 7.90 -1.70 3.07
N PHE A 140 7.47 -2.91 2.73
CA PHE A 140 7.54 -4.04 3.66
C PHE A 140 8.98 -4.27 4.18
N PRO A 141 9.15 -4.56 5.48
CA PRO A 141 10.42 -5.06 5.99
C PRO A 141 10.80 -6.35 5.24
N ARG A 142 12.08 -6.45 4.86
CA ARG A 142 12.57 -7.62 4.11
C ARG A 142 12.38 -8.91 4.89
N ASP A 143 12.67 -8.88 6.18
CA ASP A 143 12.58 -10.05 7.06
C ASP A 143 11.14 -10.56 7.12
N ASP A 144 10.17 -9.65 7.31
CA ASP A 144 8.75 -10.01 7.30
C ASP A 144 8.33 -10.65 5.97
N LEU A 145 8.81 -10.13 4.83
CA LEU A 145 8.51 -10.71 3.52
C LEU A 145 9.13 -12.08 3.31
N GLU A 146 10.38 -12.25 3.74
CA GLU A 146 11.10 -13.51 3.63
C GLU A 146 10.40 -14.59 4.44
N ASP A 147 9.94 -14.25 5.64
CA ASP A 147 9.24 -15.17 6.52
C ASP A 147 7.84 -15.54 5.95
N HIS A 148 7.14 -14.66 5.24
CA HIS A 148 5.80 -15.00 4.72
C HIS A 148 5.81 -15.59 3.30
N LEU A 149 6.78 -15.22 2.46
CA LEU A 149 6.77 -15.55 1.02
C LEU A 149 8.02 -16.32 0.56
N GLY A 150 9.04 -16.43 1.40
CA GLY A 150 10.36 -16.90 1.04
C GLY A 150 11.20 -15.85 0.30
N LEU A 151 12.52 -15.96 0.46
CA LEU A 151 13.49 -14.99 -0.07
C LEU A 151 13.32 -14.66 -1.57
N PRO A 152 13.10 -15.63 -2.49
CA PRO A 152 12.96 -15.32 -3.92
C PRO A 152 11.73 -14.46 -4.25
N HIS A 153 10.64 -14.62 -3.50
CA HIS A 153 9.42 -13.84 -3.70
C HIS A 153 9.52 -12.48 -3.03
N ALA A 154 10.15 -12.39 -1.84
CA ALA A 154 10.43 -11.15 -1.16
C ALA A 154 11.18 -10.17 -2.08
N VAL A 155 12.31 -10.60 -2.65
CA VAL A 155 13.13 -9.76 -3.56
C VAL A 155 12.33 -9.28 -4.77
N LYS A 156 11.51 -10.17 -5.38
CA LYS A 156 10.69 -9.77 -6.52
C LYS A 156 9.59 -8.79 -6.12
N LEU A 157 8.97 -8.95 -4.94
CA LEU A 157 7.95 -8.04 -4.45
C LEU A 157 8.52 -6.64 -4.18
N MET A 158 9.73 -6.56 -3.61
CA MET A 158 10.46 -5.30 -3.41
C MET A 158 10.61 -4.51 -4.70
N SER A 159 10.84 -5.20 -5.82
CA SER A 159 11.03 -4.54 -7.12
C SER A 159 9.81 -3.72 -7.55
N PHE A 160 8.60 -4.02 -7.04
CA PHE A 160 7.37 -3.31 -7.39
C PHE A 160 7.10 -2.04 -6.59
N ALA A 161 8.01 -1.64 -5.69
CA ALA A 161 7.95 -0.33 -5.07
C ALA A 161 7.92 0.80 -6.13
N ASP A 162 8.50 0.57 -7.32
CA ASP A 162 8.48 1.47 -8.47
C ASP A 162 7.07 1.90 -8.92
N LEU A 163 6.04 1.09 -8.66
CA LEU A 163 4.64 1.43 -8.94
C LEU A 163 4.17 2.67 -8.16
N PHE A 164 4.75 2.88 -6.98
CA PHE A 164 4.41 3.94 -6.04
C PHE A 164 5.48 5.04 -6.01
N LEU A 165 6.73 4.69 -6.26
CA LEU A 165 7.84 5.64 -6.31
C LEU A 165 7.86 6.42 -7.63
N ALA A 166 7.49 7.70 -7.56
CA ALA A 166 7.72 8.63 -8.66
C ALA A 166 9.17 9.15 -8.62
N PRO A 167 9.87 9.26 -9.77
CA PRO A 167 11.28 9.67 -9.82
C PRO A 167 11.60 11.06 -9.24
N ALA A 168 10.60 11.93 -9.10
CA ALA A 168 10.80 13.36 -8.82
C ALA A 168 10.32 13.82 -7.43
N THR A 169 9.80 12.92 -6.57
CA THR A 169 8.94 13.35 -5.45
C THR A 169 9.44 12.95 -4.05
N ILE A 170 10.61 12.32 -3.95
CA ILE A 170 11.05 11.72 -2.68
C ILE A 170 11.87 12.70 -1.85
N TRP A 171 11.39 12.98 -0.64
CA TRP A 171 12.15 13.68 0.41
C TRP A 171 12.69 12.69 1.47
N SER A 172 12.14 11.46 1.53
CA SER A 172 12.62 10.38 2.40
C SER A 172 12.15 9.00 1.91
N ILE A 173 13.08 8.04 1.78
CA ILE A 173 12.78 6.60 1.70
C ILE A 173 13.24 6.01 3.03
N ALA A 174 12.30 5.43 3.78
CA ALA A 174 12.61 4.69 4.98
C ALA A 174 12.40 3.20 4.68
N PHE A 175 13.49 2.45 4.61
CA PHE A 175 13.42 1.01 4.85
C PHE A 175 13.48 0.84 6.37
N GLU A 176 12.39 0.44 7.00
CA GLU A 176 12.43 0.05 8.41
C GLU A 176 13.24 -1.25 8.50
N MET A 177 14.56 -1.08 8.68
CA MET A 177 15.44 -2.13 9.17
C MET A 177 15.19 -2.25 10.67
N PHE A 178 14.26 -3.13 11.06
CA PHE A 178 14.24 -3.57 12.44
C PHE A 178 15.56 -4.31 12.72
N PRO A 179 16.25 -4.05 13.85
CA PRO A 179 17.38 -4.88 14.23
C PRO A 179 16.85 -6.31 14.39
N SER A 180 17.37 -7.24 13.59
CA SER A 180 16.92 -8.62 13.62
C SER A 180 17.11 -9.18 15.03
N THR A 181 16.04 -9.29 15.80
CA THR A 181 15.99 -10.05 17.05
C THR A 181 15.86 -11.54 16.75
N ARG A 182 16.56 -12.03 15.71
CA ARG A 182 16.66 -13.47 15.47
C ARG A 182 17.65 -14.03 16.50
N PRO A 183 17.23 -14.94 17.41
CA PRO A 183 18.21 -15.78 18.08
C PRO A 183 18.95 -16.57 16.99
N VAL A 184 20.27 -16.49 17.00
CA VAL A 184 21.13 -17.30 16.15
C VAL A 184 20.94 -18.75 16.56
N HIS A 185 19.96 -19.43 15.96
CA HIS A 185 19.90 -20.88 16.02
C HIS A 185 21.10 -21.38 15.21
N ARG A 186 22.17 -21.73 15.92
CA ARG A 186 23.23 -22.59 15.42
C ARG A 186 22.55 -23.82 14.83
N PHE A 187 22.61 -23.97 13.52
CA PHE A 187 22.40 -25.27 12.89
C PHE A 187 23.53 -26.18 13.38
N SER A 188 23.25 -26.94 14.43
CA SER A 188 24.02 -28.13 14.76
C SER A 188 23.83 -29.13 13.63
N HIS A 189 24.96 -29.55 13.06
CA HIS A 189 25.12 -30.66 12.13
C HIS A 189 24.15 -31.82 12.38
N CYS A 190 23.60 -32.36 11.29
CA CYS A 190 23.31 -33.80 11.16
C CYS A 190 23.43 -34.22 9.68
N PRO A 191 23.79 -35.49 9.42
CA PRO A 191 24.71 -35.86 8.36
C PRO A 191 24.04 -36.23 7.03
N ALA A 192 24.88 -36.28 5.99
CA ALA A 192 24.57 -36.78 4.67
C ALA A 192 24.04 -38.23 4.72
N VAL A 193 23.02 -38.51 3.91
CA VAL A 193 22.65 -39.86 3.50
C VAL A 193 22.91 -39.94 2.01
N GLU A 194 23.94 -40.71 1.66
CA GLU A 194 24.30 -41.09 0.29
C GLU A 194 23.34 -42.18 -0.22
N TYR A 195 23.02 -42.11 -1.52
CA TYR A 195 22.72 -43.25 -2.37
C TYR A 195 23.47 -43.06 -3.68
#